data_AF-A0A0N1AV94-F1
#
_entry.id   AF-A0A0N1AV94-F1
#
_cell.length_a   1.000
_cell.length_b   1.000
_cell.length_c   1.000
_cell.angle_alpha   90.00
_cell.angle_beta   90.00
_cell.angle_gamma   90.00
#
_symmetry.space_group_name_H-M   'P 1'
#
loop_
_entity.id
_entity.type
_entity.pdbx_description
1 polymer ?
#
loop_
_entity_poly.entity_id
_entity_poly.type
_entity_poly.pdbx_seq_one_letter_code
_entity_poly.pdbx_strand_id
1 'polypeptide(L)'
;MSKTLAKNNSAIVALVRDAYGNGLSGNTERSLRFIREALKLLEAQHEVIETKGDARKQLAFDALNREAAQQSGWPEFDGSQVQENIEKWAKKGLTLDLLPGLPAEEAAA
;
A
#
# COMPACT_ATOMS: atom_id res chain seq x y z
N MET A 1 -17.62 12.53 -4.70
CA MET A 1 -16.20 12.29 -5.04
C MET A 1 -16.12 11.68 -6.43
N SER A 2 -15.14 12.04 -7.26
CA SER A 2 -15.00 11.43 -8.58
C SER A 2 -14.70 9.92 -8.42
N LYS A 3 -15.22 9.07 -9.32
CA LYS A 3 -14.99 7.61 -9.29
C LYS A 3 -13.49 7.27 -9.30
N THR A 4 -12.67 8.11 -9.94
CA THR A 4 -11.21 7.98 -9.99
C THR A 4 -10.57 8.16 -8.62
N LEU A 5 -10.97 9.18 -7.85
CA LEU A 5 -10.43 9.40 -6.50
C LEU A 5 -10.76 8.26 -5.53
N ALA A 6 -11.99 7.73 -5.60
CA ALA A 6 -12.39 6.59 -4.76
C ALA A 6 -11.61 5.29 -5.11
N LYS A 7 -11.41 5.04 -6.41
CA LYS A 7 -10.61 3.92 -6.90
C LYS A 7 -9.15 4.02 -6.43
N ASN A 8 -8.59 5.24 -6.42
CA ASN A 8 -7.19 5.46 -6.05
C ASN A 8 -6.97 5.39 -4.54
N ASN A 9 -7.90 5.88 -3.72
CA ASN A 9 -7.88 5.62 -2.28
C ASN A 9 -7.85 4.11 -1.99
N SER A 10 -8.62 3.32 -2.74
CA SER A 10 -8.63 1.86 -2.58
C SER A 10 -7.28 1.23 -2.96
N ALA A 11 -6.63 1.73 -4.03
CA ALA A 11 -5.30 1.28 -4.44
C ALA A 11 -4.22 1.65 -3.42
N ILE A 12 -4.25 2.89 -2.89
CA ILE A 12 -3.32 3.35 -1.85
C ILE A 12 -3.48 2.49 -0.59
N VAL A 13 -4.71 2.20 -0.17
CA VAL A 13 -4.98 1.34 1.00
C VAL A 13 -4.43 -0.08 0.76
N ALA A 14 -4.58 -0.63 -0.44
CA ALA A 14 -4.01 -1.94 -0.79
C ALA A 14 -2.48 -1.93 -0.69
N LEU A 15 -1.80 -0.92 -1.27
CA LEU A 15 -0.34 -0.78 -1.18
C LEU A 15 0.14 -0.66 0.26
N VAL A 16 -0.56 0.11 1.10
CA VAL A 16 -0.21 0.26 2.53
C VAL A 16 -0.45 -1.05 3.29
N ARG A 17 -1.51 -1.80 2.99
CA ARG A 17 -1.75 -3.12 3.58
C ARG A 17 -0.64 -4.10 3.21
N ASP A 18 -0.26 -4.14 1.93
CA ASP A 18 0.82 -4.99 1.44
C ASP A 18 2.16 -4.58 2.05
N ALA A 19 2.43 -3.28 2.18
CA ALA A 19 3.61 -2.78 2.87
C ALA A 19 3.69 -3.31 4.30
N TYR A 20 2.58 -3.22 5.04
CA TYR A 20 2.52 -3.67 6.42
C TYR A 20 2.70 -5.19 6.53
N GLY A 21 2.01 -5.98 5.68
CA GLY A 21 2.20 -7.44 5.65
C GLY A 21 3.65 -7.85 5.36
N ASN A 22 4.33 -7.16 4.43
CA ASN A 22 5.74 -7.39 4.14
C ASN A 22 6.67 -6.91 5.28
N GLY A 23 6.30 -5.85 5.99
CA GLY A 23 7.02 -5.39 7.18
C GLY A 23 6.92 -6.40 8.32
N LEU A 24 5.74 -6.99 8.51
CA LEU A 24 5.50 -8.09 9.44
C LEU A 24 6.20 -9.39 9.01
N SER A 25 6.50 -9.58 7.74
CA SER A 25 7.20 -10.77 7.26
C SER A 25 8.72 -10.68 7.28
N GLY A 26 9.28 -9.54 7.70
CA GLY A 26 10.72 -9.28 7.65
C GLY A 26 11.23 -8.78 6.29
N ASN A 27 10.36 -8.71 5.28
CA ASN A 27 10.72 -8.24 3.95
C ASN A 27 10.70 -6.71 3.89
N THR A 28 11.66 -6.11 4.58
CA THR A 28 11.78 -4.65 4.75
C THR A 28 11.93 -3.94 3.41
N GLU A 29 12.71 -4.48 2.48
CA GLU A 29 12.88 -3.86 1.15
C GLU A 29 11.54 -3.82 0.40
N ARG A 30 10.80 -4.93 0.38
CA ARG A 30 9.50 -5.00 -0.27
C ARG A 30 8.46 -4.10 0.38
N SER A 31 8.45 -4.07 1.72
CA SER A 31 7.61 -3.15 2.50
C SER A 31 7.86 -1.69 2.12
N LEU A 32 9.13 -1.25 2.09
CA LEU A 32 9.51 0.11 1.73
C LEU A 32 9.16 0.46 0.28
N ARG A 33 9.26 -0.50 -0.66
CA ARG A 33 8.82 -0.28 -2.05
C ARG A 33 7.31 -0.02 -2.13
N PHE A 34 6.49 -0.78 -1.42
CA PHE A 34 5.04 -0.53 -1.37
C PHE A 34 4.71 0.83 -0.76
N ILE A 35 5.39 1.24 0.32
CA ILE A 35 5.23 2.57 0.92
C ILE A 35 5.59 3.67 -0.08
N ARG A 36 6.71 3.53 -0.80
CA ARG A 36 7.15 4.51 -1.81
C ARG A 36 6.08 4.74 -2.88
N GLU A 37 5.49 3.66 -3.38
CA GLU A 37 4.46 3.75 -4.43
C GLU A 37 3.14 4.32 -3.89
N ALA A 38 2.76 3.98 -2.66
CA ALA A 38 1.62 4.59 -1.98
C ALA A 38 1.81 6.11 -1.81
N LEU A 39 3.01 6.56 -1.42
CA LEU A 39 3.35 7.97 -1.29
C LEU A 39 3.26 8.71 -2.63
N LYS A 40 3.81 8.16 -3.71
CA LYS A 40 3.70 8.76 -5.05
C LYS A 40 2.25 8.96 -5.49
N LEU A 41 1.39 7.97 -5.23
CA LEU A 41 -0.04 8.07 -5.56
C LEU A 41 -0.74 9.11 -4.68
N LEU A 42 -0.39 9.20 -3.40
CA LEU A 42 -0.92 10.22 -2.48
C LEU A 42 -0.51 11.64 -2.91
N GLU A 43 0.76 11.85 -3.24
CA GLU A 43 1.27 13.14 -3.72
C GLU A 43 0.58 13.57 -5.02
N ALA A 44 0.51 12.67 -6.01
CA ALA A 44 -0.16 12.96 -7.26
C ALA A 44 -1.67 13.21 -7.08
N GLN A 45 -2.31 12.48 -6.16
CA GLN A 45 -3.71 12.72 -5.80
C GLN A 45 -3.91 14.09 -5.14
N HIS A 46 -3.01 14.48 -4.24
CA HIS A 46 -3.02 15.78 -3.58
C HIS A 46 -2.93 16.90 -4.61
N GLU A 47 -1.99 16.80 -5.54
CA GLU A 47 -1.83 17.77 -6.62
C GLU A 47 -3.09 17.91 -7.49
N VAL A 48 -3.75 16.80 -7.84
CA VAL A 48 -5.00 16.81 -8.60
C VAL A 48 -6.14 17.48 -7.82
N ILE A 49 -6.21 17.25 -6.51
CA ILE A 49 -7.22 17.86 -5.64
C ILE A 49 -6.99 19.37 -5.50
N GLU A 50 -5.73 19.82 -5.39
CA GLU A 50 -5.38 21.23 -5.23
C GLU A 50 -5.57 22.03 -6.53
N THR A 51 -5.27 21.43 -7.69
CA THR A 51 -5.23 22.14 -8.98
C THR A 51 -6.51 22.04 -9.81
N LYS A 52 -7.64 21.63 -9.19
CA LYS A 52 -8.98 21.42 -9.79
C LYS A 52 -9.13 21.95 -11.22
N GLY A 53 -9.06 21.06 -12.21
CA GLY A 53 -9.25 21.38 -13.63
C GLY A 53 -8.02 21.27 -14.52
N ASP A 54 -6.83 20.99 -13.96
CA ASP A 54 -5.64 20.70 -14.76
C ASP A 54 -5.69 19.27 -15.34
N ALA A 55 -6.07 19.18 -16.62
CA ALA A 55 -6.15 17.91 -17.35
C ALA A 55 -4.78 17.20 -17.49
N ARG A 56 -3.65 17.93 -17.46
CA ARG A 56 -2.32 17.32 -17.54
C ARG A 56 -1.97 16.58 -16.27
N LYS A 57 -2.30 17.16 -15.10
CA LYS A 57 -2.11 16.52 -13.80
C LYS A 57 -3.02 15.31 -13.63
N GLN A 58 -4.26 15.38 -14.12
CA GLN A 58 -5.15 14.22 -14.14
C GLN A 58 -4.61 13.09 -15.04
N LEU A 59 -4.06 13.40 -16.22
CA LEU A 59 -3.47 12.41 -17.11
C LEU A 59 -2.18 11.77 -16.53
N ALA A 60 -1.32 12.57 -15.90
CA ALA A 60 -0.13 12.09 -15.21
C ALA A 60 -0.51 11.15 -14.05
N PHE A 61 -1.56 11.51 -13.31
CA PHE A 61 -2.11 10.68 -12.25
C PHE A 61 -2.69 9.36 -12.77
N ASP A 62 -3.41 9.37 -13.89
CA ASP A 62 -3.93 8.16 -14.52
C ASP A 62 -2.82 7.26 -15.12
N ALA A 63 -1.67 7.84 -15.47
CA ALA A 63 -0.48 7.08 -15.89
C ALA A 63 0.19 6.37 -14.70
N LEU A 64 0.38 7.07 -13.58
CA LEU A 64 0.94 6.49 -12.35
C LEU A 64 0.10 5.33 -11.82
N ASN A 65 -1.24 5.44 -11.89
CA ASN A 65 -2.13 4.33 -11.51
C ASN A 65 -1.97 3.10 -12.40
N ARG A 66 -1.68 3.29 -13.69
CA ARG A 66 -1.40 2.19 -14.62
C ARG A 66 -0.04 1.55 -14.34
N GLU A 67 0.98 2.34 -14.02
CA GLU A 67 2.30 1.83 -13.64
C GLU A 67 2.25 1.03 -12.33
N ALA A 68 1.55 1.53 -11.31
CA ALA A 68 1.35 0.82 -10.06
C ALA A 68 0.63 -0.53 -10.26
N ALA A 69 -0.30 -0.61 -11.21
CA ALA A 69 -1.01 -1.86 -11.54
C ALA A 69 -0.16 -2.86 -12.34
N GLN A 70 0.91 -2.42 -13.01
CA GLN A 70 1.76 -3.24 -13.90
C GLN A 70 3.06 -3.71 -13.24
N GLN A 71 3.18 -3.54 -11.93
CA GLN A 71 4.40 -3.74 -11.19
C GLN A 71 4.83 -5.22 -11.14
N SER A 72 5.77 -5.60 -12.01
CA SER A 72 6.46 -6.89 -12.04
C SER A 72 7.90 -6.78 -11.52
N GLY A 73 8.46 -7.85 -10.94
CA GLY A 73 9.86 -7.87 -10.47
C GLY A 73 10.05 -7.41 -9.02
N TRP A 74 9.02 -7.60 -8.19
CA TRP A 74 9.11 -7.39 -6.76
C TRP A 74 9.95 -8.51 -6.13
N PRO A 75 10.72 -8.23 -5.05
CA PRO A 75 11.41 -9.29 -4.31
C PRO A 75 10.44 -10.40 -3.95
N GLU A 76 10.82 -11.66 -4.13
CA GLU A 76 9.98 -12.78 -3.72
C GLU A 76 9.67 -12.69 -2.23
N PHE A 77 8.48 -13.17 -1.86
CA PHE A 77 8.08 -13.21 -0.46
C PHE A 77 8.83 -14.35 0.23
N ASP A 78 9.67 -14.02 1.21
CA ASP A 78 10.31 -14.99 2.10
C ASP A 78 9.48 -15.12 3.38
N GLY A 79 8.82 -16.27 3.55
CA GLY A 79 7.98 -16.56 4.70
C GLY A 79 8.74 -16.97 5.97
N SER A 80 10.05 -17.21 5.88
CA SER A 80 10.83 -17.79 6.99
C SER A 80 10.92 -16.89 8.23
N GLN A 81 10.75 -15.58 8.06
CA GLN A 81 10.88 -14.58 9.12
C GLN A 81 9.52 -14.02 9.61
N VAL A 82 8.40 -14.57 9.14
CA VAL A 82 7.06 -14.05 9.44
C VAL A 82 6.74 -14.11 10.91
N GLN A 83 6.93 -15.27 11.55
CA GLN A 83 6.57 -15.45 12.96
C GLN A 83 7.41 -14.56 13.89
N GLU A 84 8.73 -14.51 13.67
CA GLU A 84 9.64 -13.67 14.46
C GLU A 84 9.28 -12.17 14.36
N ASN A 85 8.96 -11.71 13.15
CA ASN A 85 8.63 -10.31 12.95
C ASN A 85 7.22 -9.96 13.45
N ILE A 86 6.22 -10.85 13.32
CA ILE A 86 4.91 -10.68 13.97
C ILE A 86 5.09 -10.44 15.47
N GLU A 87 5.88 -11.28 16.16
CA GLU A 87 6.13 -11.13 17.59
C GLU A 87 6.88 -9.82 17.93
N LYS A 88 7.87 -9.45 17.10
CA LYS A 88 8.62 -8.20 17.24
C LYS A 88 7.72 -6.96 17.10
N TRP A 89 6.76 -6.97 16.17
CA TRP A 89 5.85 -5.86 15.94
C TRP A 89 4.68 -5.84 16.94
N ALA A 90 4.19 -7.00 17.38
CA ALA A 90 3.23 -7.11 18.48
C ALA A 90 3.74 -6.47 19.78
N LYS A 91 5.02 -6.65 20.11
CA LYS A 91 5.69 -5.97 21.25
C LYS A 91 5.71 -4.44 21.14
N LYS A 92 5.54 -3.89 19.92
CA LYS A 92 5.44 -2.45 19.65
C LYS A 92 4.00 -1.96 19.53
N GLY A 93 3.01 -2.81 19.84
CA GLY A 93 1.59 -2.50 19.69
C GLY A 93 1.10 -2.46 18.24
N LEU A 94 1.87 -3.02 17.30
CA LEU A 94 1.54 -3.09 15.89
C LEU A 94 1.09 -4.51 15.54
N THR A 95 -0.18 -4.79 15.79
CA THR A 95 -0.83 -6.10 15.63
C THR A 95 -1.68 -6.18 14.35
N LEU A 96 -1.91 -7.40 13.85
CA LEU A 96 -2.59 -7.67 12.57
C LEU A 96 -4.02 -7.11 12.49
N ASP A 97 -4.69 -6.93 13.62
CA ASP A 97 -6.02 -6.33 13.75
C ASP A 97 -6.06 -4.83 13.40
N LEU A 98 -4.89 -4.17 13.27
CA LEU A 98 -4.79 -2.78 12.81
C LEU A 98 -4.94 -2.62 11.30
N LEU A 99 -4.92 -3.71 10.52
CA LEU A 99 -5.13 -3.66 9.08
C LEU A 99 -6.63 -3.49 8.77
N PRO A 100 -7.05 -2.33 8.21
CA PRO A 100 -8.46 -2.17 7.83
C PRO A 100 -8.81 -3.16 6.72
N GLY A 101 -9.86 -3.97 6.94
CA GLY A 101 -10.46 -4.82 5.92
C GLY A 101 -9.88 -6.24 5.76
N LEU A 102 -9.09 -6.74 6.72
CA LEU A 102 -8.94 -8.20 6.88
C LEU A 102 -10.19 -8.72 7.61
N PRO A 103 -10.95 -9.68 7.06
CA PRO A 103 -11.97 -10.35 7.84
C PRO A 103 -11.30 -11.01 9.04
N ALA A 104 -11.89 -10.86 10.23
CA ALA A 104 -11.35 -11.36 11.49
C ALA A 104 -11.04 -12.88 11.48
N GLU A 105 -11.56 -13.62 10.51
CA GLU A 105 -11.29 -15.05 10.32
C GLU A 105 -9.90 -15.36 9.74
N GLU A 106 -9.26 -14.47 8.98
CA GLU A 106 -7.93 -14.73 8.39
C GLU A 106 -6.77 -14.40 9.33
N ALA A 107 -7.03 -13.71 10.45
CA ALA A 107 -6.02 -13.39 11.47
C ALA A 107 -5.74 -14.57 12.43
N ALA A 108 -6.44 -15.70 12.28
CA ALA A 108 -6.44 -16.82 13.22
C ALA A 108 -6.05 -18.20 12.62
N ALA A 109 -5.58 -18.24 11.38
CA ALA A 109 -5.07 -19.45 10.72
C ALA A 109 -3.52 -19.45 10.68
#